data_AF-A0A553Q7E6-F1
#
_entry.id   AF-A0A553Q7E6-F1
#
_cell.length_a   1.000
_cell.length_b   1.000
_cell.length_c   1.000
_cell.angle_alpha   90.00
_cell.angle_beta   90.00
_cell.angle_gamma   90.00
#
_symmetry.space_group_name_H-M   'P 1'
#
loop_
_entity.id
_entity.type
_entity.pdbx_description
1 polymer ?
#
loop_
_entity_poly.entity_id
_entity_poly.type
_entity_poly.pdbx_seq_one_letter_code
_entity_poly.pdbx_strand_id
1 'polypeptide(L)'
;MKRAGEQKKSKEELPQWDRDWSLQPMNAHGLVDEYLEMVLQFGFTTIFVAAFPLAPLLALLNNIIEIRLDAYKFVTQWRRPMPARATDIGIWHGILEGIGVVAVITNAFVIAITSDYIPRFVYAFKYGPCVDRGYRNEKCLRGYLNNSLSVFDMGDLRNGTYENQYCRYRDYRAPPWSPEPYEFTLQFWHVLAARLAFIIVFEHLVFGFKTFIAHMIPDMPKDLCDRMRREKYLMQEMMYEAELEHLQKERKKNGKRYHHEWP
;
A
#
# COMPACT_ATOMS: atom_id res chain seq x y z
N MET A 1 -61.59 -44.45 -18.97
CA MET A 1 -61.07 -43.45 -17.99
C MET A 1 -60.03 -44.11 -17.09
N LYS A 2 -58.73 -43.99 -17.42
CA LYS A 2 -57.63 -44.18 -16.47
C LYS A 2 -56.80 -42.91 -16.52
N ARG A 3 -56.60 -42.33 -15.33
CA ARG A 3 -56.09 -40.98 -15.07
C ARG A 3 -54.68 -40.81 -15.64
N ALA A 4 -54.44 -39.61 -16.17
CA ALA A 4 -53.13 -39.06 -16.43
C ALA A 4 -52.27 -39.21 -15.16
N GLY A 5 -51.31 -40.12 -15.22
CA GLY A 5 -50.27 -40.25 -14.21
C GLY A 5 -49.37 -39.02 -14.31
N GLU A 6 -49.31 -38.28 -13.21
CA GLU A 6 -48.40 -37.16 -13.00
C GLU A 6 -46.98 -37.57 -13.40
N GLN A 7 -46.47 -37.01 -14.51
CA GLN A 7 -45.03 -36.84 -14.70
C GLN A 7 -44.56 -35.77 -13.71
N LYS A 8 -44.52 -36.11 -12.42
CA LYS A 8 -43.56 -35.50 -11.51
C LYS A 8 -42.19 -35.98 -11.98
N LYS A 9 -41.53 -35.20 -12.85
CA LYS A 9 -40.08 -35.22 -13.01
C LYS A 9 -39.51 -34.93 -11.60
N SER A 10 -39.28 -35.97 -10.81
CA SER A 10 -38.33 -35.89 -9.71
C SER A 10 -37.03 -35.45 -10.37
N LYS A 11 -36.55 -34.24 -10.07
CA LYS A 11 -35.15 -33.93 -10.33
C LYS A 11 -34.39 -35.05 -9.64
N GLU A 12 -33.71 -35.91 -10.39
CA GLU A 12 -32.76 -36.85 -9.81
C GLU A 12 -31.78 -35.98 -9.02
N GLU A 13 -31.87 -36.04 -7.69
CA GLU A 13 -30.99 -35.30 -6.82
C GLU A 13 -29.61 -35.93 -6.97
N LEU A 14 -28.77 -35.29 -7.78
CA LEU A 14 -27.38 -35.69 -7.96
C LEU A 14 -26.72 -35.82 -6.57
N PRO A 15 -25.93 -36.87 -6.35
CA PRO A 15 -25.25 -37.04 -5.08
C PRO A 15 -24.27 -35.90 -4.84
N GLN A 16 -24.01 -35.57 -3.57
CA GLN A 16 -23.26 -34.36 -3.22
C GLN A 16 -21.83 -34.32 -3.80
N TRP A 17 -21.15 -35.45 -3.86
CA TRP A 17 -19.82 -35.54 -4.45
C TRP A 17 -19.79 -35.20 -5.95
N ASP A 18 -20.89 -35.46 -6.68
CA ASP A 18 -21.00 -35.14 -8.11
C ASP A 18 -21.26 -33.64 -8.31
N ARG A 19 -22.08 -33.03 -7.42
CA ARG A 19 -22.25 -31.57 -7.36
C ARG A 19 -20.92 -30.86 -7.04
N ASP A 20 -20.16 -31.35 -6.06
CA ASP A 20 -18.86 -30.79 -5.69
C ASP A 20 -17.80 -31.01 -6.78
N TRP A 21 -17.91 -32.11 -7.54
CA TRP A 21 -17.04 -32.37 -8.67
C TRP A 21 -17.26 -31.39 -9.82
N SER A 22 -18.51 -30.94 -10.01
CA SER A 22 -18.87 -29.96 -11.06
C SER A 22 -18.37 -28.52 -10.79
N LEU A 23 -17.98 -28.21 -9.55
CA LEU A 23 -17.39 -26.93 -9.16
C LEU A 23 -15.94 -26.78 -9.65
N GLN A 24 -15.50 -25.52 -9.79
CA GLN A 24 -14.12 -25.25 -10.21
C GLN A 24 -13.12 -25.66 -9.12
N PRO A 25 -12.05 -26.38 -9.47
CA PRO A 25 -10.94 -26.61 -8.53
C PRO A 25 -10.22 -25.28 -8.28
N MET A 26 -9.74 -25.09 -7.05
CA MET A 26 -8.88 -23.93 -6.73
C MET A 26 -7.60 -24.00 -7.59
N ASN A 27 -7.14 -22.85 -8.08
CA ASN A 27 -5.93 -22.76 -8.90
C ASN A 27 -4.74 -23.45 -8.21
N ALA A 28 -3.82 -24.02 -8.99
CA ALA A 28 -2.58 -24.62 -8.46
C ALA A 28 -1.74 -23.60 -7.67
N HIS A 29 -1.88 -22.31 -8.00
CA HIS A 29 -1.26 -21.19 -7.30
C HIS A 29 -2.08 -20.68 -6.10
N GLY A 30 -3.17 -21.36 -5.76
CA GLY A 30 -3.99 -21.10 -4.57
C GLY A 30 -4.55 -19.69 -4.53
N LEU A 31 -4.20 -18.95 -3.48
CA LEU A 31 -4.68 -17.60 -3.18
C LEU A 31 -3.85 -16.49 -3.83
N VAL A 32 -2.87 -16.83 -4.69
CA VAL A 32 -1.94 -15.84 -5.26
C VAL A 32 -2.66 -14.74 -6.03
N ASP A 33 -3.67 -15.09 -6.83
CA ASP A 33 -4.42 -14.11 -7.63
C ASP A 33 -5.22 -13.14 -6.73
N GLU A 34 -5.84 -13.66 -5.68
CA GLU A 34 -6.58 -12.89 -4.68
C GLU A 34 -5.66 -11.89 -3.94
N TYR A 35 -4.48 -12.35 -3.52
CA TYR A 35 -3.49 -11.46 -2.90
C TYR A 35 -2.93 -10.44 -3.90
N LEU A 36 -2.69 -10.83 -5.14
CA LEU A 36 -2.16 -9.96 -6.18
C LEU A 36 -3.10 -8.78 -6.43
N GLU A 37 -4.40 -9.02 -6.53
CA GLU A 37 -5.42 -7.98 -6.70
C GLU A 37 -5.37 -6.98 -5.55
N MET A 38 -5.36 -7.47 -4.31
CA MET A 38 -5.31 -6.61 -3.11
C MET A 38 -4.00 -5.80 -3.03
N VAL A 39 -2.88 -6.40 -3.40
CA VAL A 39 -1.56 -5.73 -3.40
C VAL A 39 -1.47 -4.68 -4.51
N LEU A 40 -2.02 -4.93 -5.70
CA LEU A 40 -2.12 -3.94 -6.76
C LEU A 40 -2.97 -2.74 -6.33
N GLN A 41 -4.11 -2.99 -5.68
CA GLN A 41 -4.95 -1.92 -5.14
C GLN A 41 -4.20 -1.11 -4.07
N PHE A 42 -3.47 -1.76 -3.17
CA PHE A 42 -2.59 -1.07 -2.23
C PHE A 42 -1.54 -0.21 -2.94
N GLY A 43 -0.92 -0.71 -4.01
CA GLY A 43 0.01 0.05 -4.84
C GLY A 43 -0.61 1.31 -5.44
N PHE A 44 -1.79 1.20 -6.06
CA PHE A 44 -2.47 2.37 -6.64
C PHE A 44 -2.85 3.42 -5.58
N THR A 45 -3.28 2.98 -4.40
CA THR A 45 -3.67 3.89 -3.32
C THR A 45 -2.51 4.58 -2.63
N THR A 46 -1.30 3.98 -2.63
CA THR A 46 -0.14 4.52 -1.92
C THR A 46 0.82 5.27 -2.83
N ILE A 47 1.16 4.73 -4.01
CA ILE A 47 2.15 5.30 -4.92
C ILE A 47 1.67 6.61 -5.56
N PHE A 48 0.36 6.73 -5.81
CA PHE A 48 -0.23 7.85 -6.57
C PHE A 48 -1.16 8.75 -5.74
N VAL A 49 -1.11 8.64 -4.41
CA VAL A 49 -2.01 9.39 -3.52
C VAL A 49 -1.86 10.90 -3.66
N ALA A 50 -0.64 11.40 -3.92
CA ALA A 50 -0.39 12.82 -4.12
C ALA A 50 -1.08 13.40 -5.37
N ALA A 51 -1.35 12.55 -6.37
CA ALA A 51 -2.06 12.96 -7.58
C ALA A 51 -3.59 12.86 -7.43
N PHE A 52 -4.09 11.84 -6.74
CA PHE A 52 -5.53 11.61 -6.57
C PHE A 52 -5.88 11.29 -5.11
N PRO A 53 -6.32 12.29 -4.31
CA PRO A 53 -6.55 12.10 -2.87
C PRO A 53 -7.79 11.27 -2.53
N LEU A 54 -8.71 11.04 -3.49
CA LEU A 54 -9.92 10.22 -3.27
C LEU A 54 -9.67 8.71 -3.47
N ALA A 55 -8.46 8.30 -3.88
CA ALA A 55 -8.13 6.88 -4.10
C ALA A 55 -8.45 5.98 -2.88
N PRO A 56 -8.10 6.36 -1.63
CA PRO A 56 -8.37 5.52 -0.46
C PRO A 56 -9.87 5.30 -0.21
N LEU A 57 -10.72 6.28 -0.53
CA LEU A 57 -12.17 6.14 -0.39
C LEU A 57 -12.73 5.10 -1.38
N LEU A 58 -12.27 5.16 -2.63
CA LEU A 58 -12.68 4.18 -3.65
C LEU A 58 -12.19 2.77 -3.29
N ALA A 59 -10.95 2.66 -2.81
CA ALA A 59 -10.40 1.40 -2.33
C ALA A 59 -11.18 0.82 -1.14
N LEU A 60 -11.63 1.66 -0.21
CA LEU A 60 -12.48 1.22 0.90
C LEU A 60 -13.81 0.65 0.40
N LEU A 61 -14.48 1.34 -0.54
CA LEU A 61 -15.72 0.86 -1.14
C LEU A 61 -15.50 -0.45 -1.91
N ASN A 62 -14.40 -0.54 -2.66
CA ASN A 62 -14.05 -1.77 -3.36
C ASN A 62 -13.85 -2.92 -2.38
N ASN A 63 -13.05 -2.73 -1.32
CA ASN A 63 -12.79 -3.75 -0.30
C ASN A 63 -14.07 -4.25 0.39
N ILE A 64 -15.06 -3.39 0.62
CA ILE A 64 -16.34 -3.79 1.24
C ILE A 64 -17.10 -4.76 0.33
N ILE A 65 -17.11 -4.47 -0.98
CA ILE A 65 -17.76 -5.31 -1.98
C ILE A 65 -16.96 -6.60 -2.17
N GLU A 66 -15.64 -6.49 -2.27
CA GLU A 66 -14.72 -7.59 -2.55
C GLU A 66 -14.81 -8.69 -1.48
N ILE A 67 -14.80 -8.33 -0.19
CA ILE A 67 -14.94 -9.30 0.90
C ILE A 67 -16.23 -10.14 0.75
N ARG A 68 -17.32 -9.55 0.22
CA ARG A 68 -18.59 -10.25 0.01
C ARG A 68 -18.55 -11.11 -1.25
N LEU A 69 -17.96 -10.61 -2.33
CA LEU A 69 -17.81 -11.34 -3.59
C LEU A 69 -16.88 -12.55 -3.42
N ASP A 70 -15.77 -12.39 -2.73
CA ASP A 70 -14.86 -13.47 -2.39
C ASP A 70 -15.54 -14.53 -1.54
N ALA A 71 -16.24 -14.13 -0.47
CA ALA A 71 -16.98 -15.08 0.35
C ALA A 71 -18.02 -15.86 -0.47
N TYR A 72 -18.71 -15.20 -1.40
CA TYR A 72 -19.65 -15.86 -2.30
C TYR A 72 -18.95 -16.84 -3.26
N LYS A 73 -17.81 -16.44 -3.86
CA LYS A 73 -16.96 -17.29 -4.72
C LYS A 73 -16.49 -18.54 -3.98
N PHE A 74 -15.98 -18.40 -2.75
CA PHE A 74 -15.54 -19.52 -1.92
C PHE A 74 -16.67 -20.50 -1.53
N VAL A 75 -17.88 -20.00 -1.30
CA VAL A 75 -19.00 -20.82 -0.82
C VAL A 75 -19.75 -21.50 -1.98
N THR A 76 -19.82 -20.87 -3.15
CA THR A 76 -20.74 -21.31 -4.23
C THR A 76 -20.05 -21.77 -5.51
N GLN A 77 -18.85 -21.26 -5.84
CA GLN A 77 -18.20 -21.52 -7.13
C GLN A 77 -17.03 -22.49 -7.05
N TRP A 78 -16.29 -22.46 -5.95
CA TRP A 78 -15.11 -23.30 -5.76
C TRP A 78 -15.40 -24.58 -5.00
N ARG A 79 -14.69 -25.64 -5.39
CA ARG A 79 -14.62 -26.86 -4.59
C ARG A 79 -13.84 -26.58 -3.30
N ARG A 80 -14.30 -27.15 -2.18
CA ARG A 80 -13.68 -26.97 -0.87
C ARG A 80 -12.17 -27.28 -0.91
N PRO A 81 -11.29 -26.31 -0.61
CA PRO A 81 -9.85 -26.53 -0.59
C PRO A 81 -9.43 -27.35 0.62
N MET A 82 -8.29 -28.02 0.51
CA MET A 82 -7.67 -28.69 1.65
C MET A 82 -7.10 -27.65 2.62
N PRO A 83 -7.43 -27.74 3.92
CA PRO A 83 -6.97 -26.75 4.90
C PRO A 83 -5.45 -26.85 5.06
N ALA A 84 -4.76 -25.75 4.79
CA ALA A 84 -3.33 -25.59 5.07
C ALA A 84 -3.16 -24.62 6.25
N ARG A 85 -2.17 -24.87 7.11
CA ARG A 85 -1.81 -23.95 8.19
C ARG A 85 -0.66 -23.07 7.72
N ALA A 86 -0.83 -21.75 7.85
CA ALA A 86 0.22 -20.75 7.62
C ALA A 86 0.26 -19.81 8.84
N THR A 87 1.46 -19.37 9.20
CA THR A 87 1.70 -18.44 10.32
C THR A 87 1.52 -16.98 9.91
N ASP A 88 1.73 -16.70 8.63
CA ASP A 88 1.84 -15.37 8.05
C ASP A 88 1.34 -15.37 6.58
N ILE A 89 1.24 -14.17 6.01
CA ILE A 89 0.89 -13.97 4.59
C ILE A 89 2.06 -14.32 3.64
N GLY A 90 3.25 -14.61 4.18
CA GLY A 90 4.44 -14.98 3.41
C GLY A 90 5.07 -13.82 2.64
N ILE A 91 5.46 -14.06 1.39
CA ILE A 91 6.21 -13.11 0.54
C ILE A 91 5.53 -11.76 0.35
N TRP A 92 4.20 -11.74 0.44
CA TRP A 92 3.39 -10.53 0.29
C TRP A 92 3.72 -9.46 1.32
N HIS A 93 4.16 -9.84 2.52
CA HIS A 93 4.60 -8.88 3.53
C HIS A 93 5.79 -8.04 3.03
N GLY A 94 6.82 -8.69 2.51
CA GLY A 94 7.99 -8.00 1.94
C GLY A 94 7.65 -7.17 0.71
N ILE A 95 6.71 -7.64 -0.12
CA ILE A 95 6.23 -6.87 -1.28
C ILE A 95 5.52 -5.58 -0.84
N LEU A 96 4.62 -5.67 0.15
CA LEU A 96 3.92 -4.50 0.70
C LEU A 96 4.90 -3.50 1.34
N GLU A 97 5.92 -3.98 2.04
CA GLU A 97 6.98 -3.12 2.57
C GLU A 97 7.76 -2.41 1.46
N GLY A 98 8.14 -3.15 0.41
CA GLY A 98 8.83 -2.61 -0.76
C GLY A 98 7.99 -1.56 -1.49
N ILE A 99 6.70 -1.83 -1.71
CA ILE A 99 5.74 -0.85 -2.28
C ILE A 99 5.67 0.39 -1.38
N GLY A 100 5.66 0.23 -0.06
CA GLY A 100 5.68 1.34 0.88
C GLY A 100 6.91 2.25 0.73
N VAL A 101 8.09 1.68 0.51
CA VAL A 101 9.32 2.46 0.25
C VAL A 101 9.24 3.19 -1.09
N VAL A 102 8.84 2.49 -2.16
CA VAL A 102 8.69 3.07 -3.49
C VAL A 102 7.65 4.19 -3.48
N ALA A 103 6.55 4.03 -2.75
CA ALA A 103 5.50 5.03 -2.64
C ALA A 103 6.02 6.36 -2.08
N VAL A 104 6.90 6.35 -1.07
CA VAL A 104 7.49 7.59 -0.52
C VAL A 104 8.28 8.33 -1.59
N ILE A 105 9.15 7.60 -2.31
CA ILE A 105 9.99 8.16 -3.39
C ILE A 105 9.10 8.71 -4.51
N THR A 106 8.18 7.90 -5.05
CA THR A 106 7.32 8.31 -6.16
C THR A 106 6.47 9.52 -5.80
N ASN A 107 5.87 9.58 -4.62
CA ASN A 107 5.09 10.75 -4.21
C ASN A 107 5.96 12.01 -4.07
N ALA A 108 7.21 11.89 -3.60
CA ALA A 108 8.15 13.02 -3.56
C ALA A 108 8.39 13.59 -4.96
N PHE A 109 8.65 12.71 -5.94
CA PHE A 109 8.84 13.10 -7.34
C PHE A 109 7.57 13.67 -7.99
N VAL A 110 6.40 13.09 -7.71
CA VAL A 110 5.11 13.62 -8.19
C VAL A 110 4.91 15.06 -7.67
N ILE A 111 5.11 15.32 -6.38
CA ILE A 111 4.95 16.65 -5.82
C ILE A 111 6.02 17.62 -6.33
N ALA A 112 7.27 17.19 -6.51
CA ALA A 112 8.35 18.08 -6.93
C ALA A 112 8.30 18.42 -8.44
N ILE A 113 8.07 17.41 -9.28
CA ILE A 113 8.24 17.51 -10.73
C ILE A 113 6.94 17.81 -11.44
N THR A 114 5.87 17.04 -11.16
CA THR A 114 4.62 17.15 -11.91
C THR A 114 3.70 18.24 -11.36
N SER A 115 3.76 18.51 -10.05
CA SER A 115 2.99 19.60 -9.44
C SER A 115 3.61 20.97 -9.67
N ASP A 116 2.74 21.98 -9.78
CA ASP A 116 3.10 23.40 -9.82
C ASP A 116 3.42 23.99 -8.43
N TYR A 117 3.50 23.15 -7.40
CA TYR A 117 3.72 23.60 -6.02
C TYR A 117 5.08 24.29 -5.83
N ILE A 118 6.18 23.63 -6.20
CA ILE A 118 7.54 24.15 -5.99
C ILE A 118 7.80 25.46 -6.77
N PRO A 119 7.48 25.56 -8.07
CA PRO A 119 7.73 26.80 -8.80
C PRO A 119 6.87 27.98 -8.29
N ARG A 120 5.63 27.73 -7.86
CA ARG A 120 4.80 28.75 -7.19
C ARG A 120 5.39 29.21 -5.87
N PHE A 121 5.93 28.28 -5.09
CA PHE A 121 6.63 28.58 -3.84
C PHE A 121 7.87 29.45 -4.10
N VAL A 122 8.76 29.03 -5.00
CA VAL A 122 9.96 29.81 -5.36
C VAL A 122 9.59 31.20 -5.87
N TYR A 123 8.57 31.30 -6.71
CA TYR A 123 8.08 32.61 -7.17
C TYR A 123 7.61 33.46 -5.98
N ALA A 124 6.71 32.96 -5.14
CA ALA A 124 6.16 33.72 -4.02
C ALA A 124 7.24 34.27 -3.07
N PHE A 125 8.31 33.50 -2.82
CA PHE A 125 9.35 33.87 -1.85
C PHE A 125 10.55 34.62 -2.44
N LYS A 126 10.83 34.53 -3.75
CA LYS A 126 12.03 35.13 -4.35
C LYS A 126 11.75 36.15 -5.47
N TYR A 127 10.66 36.00 -6.21
CA TYR A 127 10.38 36.78 -7.43
C TYR A 127 9.04 37.52 -7.40
N GLY A 128 8.17 37.16 -6.48
CA GLY A 128 6.82 37.67 -6.36
C GLY A 128 6.74 38.97 -5.55
N PRO A 129 5.57 39.61 -5.54
CA PRO A 129 5.33 40.86 -4.82
C PRO A 129 5.42 40.74 -3.29
N CYS A 130 5.55 39.51 -2.76
CA CYS A 130 5.66 39.23 -1.32
C CYS A 130 7.10 39.25 -0.79
N VAL A 131 8.11 39.41 -1.65
CA VAL A 131 9.51 39.57 -1.23
C VAL A 131 9.69 40.83 -0.38
N ASP A 132 9.11 41.95 -0.81
CA ASP A 132 9.37 43.27 -0.21
C ASP A 132 8.29 43.73 0.80
N ARG A 133 7.07 43.20 0.73
CA ARG A 133 5.89 43.73 1.47
C ARG A 133 5.50 42.93 2.72
N GLY A 134 6.22 41.83 3.01
CA GLY A 134 5.82 40.88 4.04
C GLY A 134 4.48 40.20 3.73
N TYR A 135 4.18 39.10 4.41
CA TYR A 135 3.04 38.22 4.16
C TYR A 135 1.65 38.82 4.54
N ARG A 136 1.48 40.14 4.43
CA ARG A 136 0.26 40.86 4.84
C ARG A 136 -0.80 40.97 3.74
N ASN A 137 -0.48 40.65 2.48
CA ASN A 137 -1.41 40.76 1.35
C ASN A 137 -1.64 39.41 0.67
N GLU A 138 -2.91 39.03 0.51
CA GLU A 138 -3.41 37.74 0.01
C GLU A 138 -3.05 37.41 -1.47
N LYS A 139 -2.16 38.17 -2.11
CA LYS A 139 -1.91 38.09 -3.56
C LYS A 139 -0.43 37.85 -3.92
N CYS A 140 0.26 36.96 -3.19
CA CYS A 140 1.66 36.60 -3.47
C CYS A 140 1.89 35.94 -4.84
N LEU A 141 0.85 35.35 -5.44
CA LEU A 141 0.92 34.71 -6.76
C LEU A 141 0.46 35.64 -7.90
N ARG A 142 0.21 36.94 -7.62
CA ARG A 142 -0.20 37.89 -8.65
C ARG A 142 0.93 38.07 -9.64
N GLY A 143 0.67 37.80 -10.92
CA GLY A 143 1.67 37.87 -11.98
C GLY A 143 2.44 36.57 -12.22
N TYR A 144 2.17 35.50 -11.46
CA TYR A 144 2.85 34.20 -11.62
C TYR A 144 2.79 33.68 -13.05
N LEU A 145 1.59 33.64 -13.66
CA LEU A 145 1.43 33.15 -15.04
C LEU A 145 2.23 33.95 -16.07
N ASN A 146 2.38 35.26 -15.88
CA ASN A 146 3.14 36.10 -16.80
C ASN A 146 4.66 35.92 -16.62
N ASN A 147 5.11 35.58 -15.40
CA ASN A 147 6.51 35.29 -15.10
C ASN A 147 6.90 33.84 -15.47
N SER A 148 5.99 32.88 -15.33
CA SER A 148 6.27 31.46 -15.60
C SER A 148 6.32 31.10 -17.09
N LEU A 149 5.97 32.04 -17.97
CA LEU A 149 5.92 31.85 -19.40
C LEU A 149 7.11 32.57 -20.05
N SER A 150 7.96 31.82 -20.75
CA SER A 150 9.01 32.36 -21.60
C SER A 150 8.44 32.79 -22.95
N VAL A 151 9.04 33.83 -23.53
CA VAL A 151 8.64 34.37 -24.83
C VAL A 151 9.52 33.79 -25.93
N PHE A 152 8.91 33.35 -27.02
CA PHE A 152 9.60 32.91 -28.23
C PHE A 152 9.20 33.78 -29.41
N ASP A 153 10.18 34.21 -30.21
CA ASP A 153 9.93 34.94 -31.44
C ASP A 153 9.74 33.95 -32.59
N MET A 154 8.56 33.97 -33.21
CA MET A 154 8.26 33.09 -34.35
C MET A 154 9.04 33.49 -35.62
N GLY A 155 9.60 34.71 -35.67
CA GLY A 155 10.43 35.18 -36.78
C GLY A 155 11.68 34.33 -37.01
N ASP A 156 12.26 33.80 -35.94
CA ASP A 156 13.47 32.96 -35.96
C ASP A 156 13.25 31.60 -36.66
N LEU A 157 12.02 31.10 -36.68
CA LEU A 157 11.70 29.78 -37.26
C LEU A 157 11.52 29.84 -38.78
N ARG A 158 11.22 31.02 -39.35
CA ARG A 158 10.67 31.14 -40.70
C ARG A 158 11.41 32.15 -41.59
N ASN A 159 12.71 32.36 -41.33
CA ASN A 159 13.58 33.28 -42.07
C ASN A 159 12.90 34.64 -42.33
N GLY A 160 12.21 35.19 -41.32
CA GLY A 160 11.71 36.57 -41.34
C GLY A 160 10.54 36.89 -42.28
N THR A 161 9.74 35.89 -42.70
CA THR A 161 8.61 36.13 -43.65
C THR A 161 7.33 36.71 -43.03
N TYR A 162 7.27 36.88 -41.70
CA TYR A 162 6.10 37.43 -40.98
C TYR A 162 6.54 38.39 -39.86
N GLU A 163 5.69 39.40 -39.59
CA GLU A 163 5.84 40.38 -38.51
C GLU A 163 6.02 39.72 -37.14
N ASN A 164 6.75 40.42 -36.24
CA ASN A 164 7.07 40.12 -34.84
C ASN A 164 5.90 39.50 -34.04
N GLN A 165 5.69 38.20 -34.22
CA GLN A 165 4.69 37.43 -33.49
C GLN A 165 5.37 36.66 -32.38
N TYR A 166 5.09 37.08 -31.15
CA TYR A 166 5.58 36.43 -29.95
C TYR A 166 4.60 35.35 -29.49
N CYS A 167 5.09 34.15 -29.27
CA CYS A 167 4.34 33.11 -28.58
C CYS A 167 4.93 32.86 -27.19
N ARG A 168 4.12 32.29 -26.29
CA ARG A 168 4.50 32.00 -24.91
C ARG A 168 4.48 30.50 -24.67
N TYR A 169 5.53 29.98 -24.05
CA TYR A 169 5.65 28.57 -23.70
C TYR A 169 6.09 28.44 -22.25
N ARG A 170 5.86 27.27 -21.67
CA ARG A 170 6.13 26.99 -20.25
C ARG A 170 7.57 26.55 -20.08
N ASP A 171 8.46 27.51 -19.86
CA ASP A 171 9.85 27.28 -19.46
C ASP A 171 10.44 28.55 -18.81
N TYR A 172 11.61 28.43 -18.19
CA TYR A 172 12.32 29.55 -17.55
C TYR A 172 13.53 29.99 -18.39
N ARG A 173 13.26 30.42 -19.63
CA ARG A 173 14.29 30.83 -20.60
C ARG A 173 14.33 32.34 -20.82
N ALA A 174 15.52 32.83 -21.19
CA ALA A 174 15.76 34.23 -21.45
C ALA A 174 15.00 34.70 -22.70
N PRO A 175 14.45 35.94 -22.71
CA PRO A 175 13.66 36.44 -23.82
C PRO A 175 14.53 36.78 -25.05
N PRO A 176 13.92 36.92 -26.24
CA PRO A 176 14.64 37.17 -27.50
C PRO A 176 15.50 38.45 -27.52
N TRP A 177 15.12 39.47 -26.74
CA TRP A 177 15.84 40.75 -26.64
C TRP A 177 16.96 40.78 -25.59
N SER A 178 17.23 39.66 -24.92
CA SER A 178 18.33 39.54 -23.96
C SER A 178 19.66 39.26 -24.68
N PRO A 179 20.83 39.56 -24.07
CA PRO A 179 22.13 39.34 -24.72
C PRO A 179 22.40 37.87 -25.07
N GLU A 180 21.81 36.93 -24.32
CA GLU A 180 21.88 35.48 -24.57
C GLU A 180 20.44 34.94 -24.72
N PRO A 181 19.83 35.02 -25.92
CA PRO A 181 18.44 34.63 -26.12
C PRO A 181 18.25 33.11 -25.97
N TYR A 182 17.10 32.70 -25.41
CA TYR A 182 16.68 31.30 -25.23
C TYR A 182 17.50 30.44 -24.27
N GLU A 183 18.52 31.00 -23.62
CA GLU A 183 19.31 30.33 -22.58
C GLU A 183 18.56 30.18 -21.26
N PHE A 184 19.01 29.26 -20.40
CA PHE A 184 18.41 29.02 -19.10
C PHE A 184 18.63 30.20 -18.15
N THR A 185 17.55 30.72 -17.57
CA THR A 185 17.64 31.81 -16.58
C THR A 185 18.05 31.28 -15.19
N LEU A 186 18.52 32.17 -14.32
CA LEU A 186 18.74 31.83 -12.90
C LEU A 186 17.46 31.34 -12.20
N GLN A 187 16.27 31.73 -12.68
CA GLN A 187 14.99 31.22 -12.14
C GLN A 187 14.87 29.71 -12.34
N PHE A 188 15.30 29.19 -13.51
CA PHE A 188 15.32 27.76 -13.81
C PHE A 188 16.13 27.00 -12.75
N TRP A 189 17.34 27.47 -12.47
CA TRP A 189 18.25 26.85 -11.51
C TRP A 189 17.73 26.91 -10.08
N HIS A 190 17.12 28.02 -9.65
CA HIS A 190 16.48 28.10 -8.33
C HIS A 190 15.30 27.13 -8.20
N VAL A 191 14.47 27.00 -9.24
CA VAL A 191 13.35 26.05 -9.24
C VAL A 191 13.86 24.62 -9.22
N LEU A 192 14.89 24.29 -10.02
CA LEU A 192 15.51 22.97 -10.03
C LEU A 192 16.13 22.61 -8.67
N ALA A 193 16.92 23.53 -8.10
CA ALA A 193 17.52 23.34 -6.78
C ALA A 193 16.45 23.14 -5.69
N ALA A 194 15.38 23.94 -5.71
CA ALA A 194 14.27 23.81 -4.76
C ALA A 194 13.54 22.46 -4.91
N ARG A 195 13.39 21.96 -6.15
CA ARG A 195 12.79 20.63 -6.39
C ARG A 195 13.64 19.51 -5.80
N LEU A 196 14.95 19.52 -6.04
CA LEU A 196 15.86 18.52 -5.50
C LEU A 196 15.94 18.58 -3.97
N ALA A 197 16.03 19.80 -3.41
CA ALA A 197 16.02 19.99 -1.97
C ALA A 197 14.73 19.49 -1.32
N PHE A 198 13.57 19.76 -1.95
CA PHE A 198 12.29 19.28 -1.47
C PHE A 198 12.23 17.75 -1.44
N ILE A 199 12.69 17.06 -2.50
CA ILE A 199 12.70 15.60 -2.55
C ILE A 199 13.51 15.03 -1.39
N ILE A 200 14.73 15.54 -1.19
CA ILE A 200 15.63 15.08 -0.10
C ILE A 200 14.96 15.28 1.26
N VAL A 201 14.44 16.48 1.55
CA VAL A 201 13.82 16.79 2.84
C VAL A 201 12.57 15.95 3.07
N PHE A 202 11.71 15.82 2.05
CA PHE A 202 10.47 15.06 2.13
C PHE A 202 10.75 13.57 2.39
N GLU A 203 11.67 12.96 1.65
CA GLU A 203 12.05 11.56 1.84
C GLU A 203 12.59 11.31 3.25
N HIS A 204 13.58 12.09 3.70
CA HIS A 204 14.18 11.89 5.03
C HIS A 204 13.17 12.11 6.16
N LEU A 205 12.26 13.08 6.02
CA LEU A 205 11.21 13.34 7.00
C LEU A 205 10.23 12.16 7.08
N VAL A 206 9.74 11.67 5.94
CA VAL A 206 8.77 10.57 5.90
C VAL A 206 9.40 9.25 6.37
N PHE A 207 10.62 8.94 5.95
CA PHE A 207 11.34 7.77 6.46
C PHE A 207 11.65 7.89 7.95
N GLY A 208 12.06 9.07 8.42
CA GLY A 208 12.26 9.33 9.84
C GLY A 208 10.98 9.09 10.65
N PHE A 209 9.84 9.59 10.15
CA PHE A 209 8.54 9.37 10.79
C PHE A 209 8.09 7.91 10.74
N LYS A 210 8.31 7.20 9.63
CA LYS A 210 8.05 5.75 9.52
C LYS A 210 8.82 4.98 10.59
N THR A 211 10.13 5.23 10.70
CA THR A 211 10.99 4.57 11.70
C THR A 211 10.58 4.93 13.13
N PHE A 212 10.18 6.19 13.36
CA PHE A 212 9.66 6.62 14.65
C PHE A 212 8.38 5.87 15.05
N ILE A 213 7.40 5.75 14.14
CA ILE A 213 6.18 4.98 14.40
C ILE A 213 6.51 3.52 14.69
N ALA A 214 7.40 2.90 13.88
CA ALA A 214 7.82 1.52 14.09
C ALA A 214 8.49 1.31 15.45
N HIS A 215 9.19 2.33 15.98
CA HIS A 215 9.75 2.28 17.32
C HIS A 215 8.71 2.45 18.43
N MET A 216 7.63 3.21 18.18
CA MET A 216 6.56 3.44 19.15
C MET A 216 5.60 2.26 19.32
N ILE A 217 5.31 1.54 18.24
CA ILE A 217 4.32 0.45 18.23
C ILE A 217 5.05 -0.88 18.47
N PRO A 218 4.84 -1.56 19.60
CA PRO A 218 5.43 -2.86 19.84
C PRO A 218 4.83 -3.91 18.90
N ASP A 219 5.67 -4.72 18.26
CA ASP A 219 5.25 -5.74 17.28
C ASP A 219 4.29 -6.79 17.86
N MET A 220 4.37 -7.05 19.18
CA MET A 220 3.48 -7.98 19.88
C MET A 220 2.62 -7.25 20.93
N PRO A 221 1.28 -7.38 20.87
CA PRO A 221 0.39 -6.79 21.86
C PRO A 221 0.55 -7.49 23.22
N LYS A 222 0.46 -6.72 24.32
CA LYS A 222 0.64 -7.21 25.70
C LYS A 222 -0.30 -8.36 26.05
N ASP A 223 -1.57 -8.24 25.67
CA ASP A 223 -2.59 -9.27 25.94
C ASP A 223 -2.27 -10.62 25.30
N LEU A 224 -1.58 -10.63 24.16
CA LEU A 224 -1.12 -11.88 23.53
C LEU A 224 0.08 -12.46 24.27
N CYS A 225 1.04 -11.60 24.65
CA CYS A 225 2.20 -12.01 25.45
C CYS A 225 1.76 -12.64 26.78
N ASP A 226 0.77 -12.03 27.44
CA ASP A 226 0.23 -12.51 28.72
C ASP A 226 -0.52 -13.83 28.56
N ARG A 227 -1.30 -13.99 27.48
CA ARG A 227 -1.95 -15.27 27.14
C ARG A 227 -0.93 -16.37 26.86
N MET A 228 0.08 -16.11 26.02
CA MET A 228 1.15 -17.07 25.74
C MET A 228 1.93 -17.43 27.00
N ARG A 229 2.20 -16.46 27.89
CA ARG A 229 2.87 -16.71 29.17
C ARG A 229 2.00 -17.58 30.09
N ARG A 230 0.69 -17.32 30.14
CA ARG A 230 -0.27 -18.12 30.91
C ARG A 230 -0.36 -19.55 30.40
N GLU A 231 -0.45 -19.76 29.09
CA GLU A 231 -0.47 -21.09 28.49
C GLU A 231 0.82 -21.85 28.78
N LYS A 232 1.98 -21.20 28.67
CA LYS A 232 3.27 -21.81 29.03
C LYS A 232 3.34 -22.20 30.51
N TYR A 233 2.88 -21.33 31.40
CA TYR A 233 2.85 -21.60 32.84
C TYR A 233 1.97 -22.82 33.16
N LEU A 234 0.74 -22.85 32.65
CA LEU A 234 -0.19 -23.97 32.86
C LEU A 234 0.37 -25.29 32.28
N MET A 235 1.03 -25.23 31.11
CA MET A 235 1.67 -26.41 30.52
C MET A 235 2.80 -26.96 31.41
N GLN A 236 3.61 -26.08 31.99
CA GLN A 236 4.71 -26.48 32.88
C GLN A 236 4.19 -27.09 34.19
N GLU A 237 3.13 -26.52 34.76
CA GLU A 237 2.46 -27.05 35.96
C GLU A 237 1.91 -28.47 35.69
N MET A 238 1.17 -28.65 34.58
CA MET A 238 0.65 -29.96 34.18
C MET A 238 1.75 -31.00 33.92
N MET A 239 2.88 -30.59 33.32
CA MET A 239 4.02 -31.50 33.11
C MET A 239 4.65 -31.94 34.43
N TYR A 240 4.82 -31.02 35.38
CA TYR A 240 5.39 -31.33 36.69
C TYR A 240 4.48 -32.27 37.50
N GLU A 241 3.18 -32.02 37.52
CA GLU A 241 2.21 -32.91 38.17
C GLU A 241 2.22 -34.31 37.54
N ALA A 242 2.26 -34.41 36.21
CA ALA A 242 2.33 -35.70 35.50
C ALA A 242 3.62 -36.47 35.83
N GLU A 243 4.77 -35.78 35.94
CA GLU A 243 6.04 -36.40 36.33
C GLU A 243 6.02 -36.89 37.79
N LEU A 244 5.47 -36.09 38.72
CA LEU A 244 5.27 -36.50 40.10
C LEU A 244 4.39 -37.75 40.21
N GLU A 245 3.28 -37.80 39.47
CA GLU A 245 2.42 -38.98 39.42
C GLU A 245 3.15 -40.21 38.86
N HIS A 246 3.98 -40.03 37.84
CA HIS A 246 4.78 -41.10 37.27
C HIS A 246 5.77 -41.66 38.29
N LEU A 247 6.53 -40.81 38.97
CA LEU A 247 7.48 -41.20 40.02
C LEU A 247 6.78 -41.91 41.19
N GLN A 248 5.60 -41.45 41.59
CA GLN A 248 4.82 -42.12 42.64
C GLN A 248 4.35 -43.52 42.22
N LYS A 249 3.93 -43.70 40.96
CA LYS A 249 3.56 -45.03 40.42
C LYS A 249 4.75 -45.97 40.41
N GLU A 250 5.94 -45.51 39.99
CA GLU A 250 7.17 -46.30 40.04
C GLU A 250 7.56 -46.69 41.47
N ARG A 251 7.49 -45.74 42.41
CA ARG A 251 7.76 -46.00 43.83
C ARG A 251 6.81 -47.06 44.41
N LYS A 252 5.51 -47.00 44.08
CA LYS A 252 4.53 -48.04 44.48
C LYS A 252 4.82 -49.40 43.85
N LYS A 253 5.32 -49.43 42.61
CA LYS A 253 5.67 -50.66 41.89
C LYS A 253 6.93 -51.31 42.47
N ASN A 254 7.94 -50.52 42.82
CA ASN A 254 9.17 -50.98 43.48
C ASN A 254 8.96 -51.33 44.95
N GLY A 255 8.12 -50.57 45.67
CA GLY A 255 7.76 -50.85 47.07
C GLY A 255 6.91 -52.11 47.26
N LYS A 256 6.20 -52.59 46.22
CA LYS A 256 5.49 -53.87 46.23
C LYS A 256 6.37 -55.09 45.91
N ARG A 257 7.65 -54.90 45.58
CA ARG A 257 8.54 -55.99 45.12
C ARG A 257 9.32 -56.69 46.24
N TYR A 258 9.04 -56.39 47.51
CA TYR A 258 9.70 -57.03 48.65
C TYR A 258 8.80 -58.05 49.38
N HIS A 259 9.28 -59.29 49.35
CA HIS A 259 9.00 -60.47 50.20
C HIS A 259 7.64 -61.16 50.14
N HIS A 260 7.61 -62.30 49.44
CA HIS A 260 7.07 -63.58 49.93
C HIS A 260 7.98 -64.72 49.42
N GLU A 261 9.16 -64.85 50.03
CA GLU A 261 9.88 -66.13 50.09
C GLU A 261 9.75 -66.59 51.54
N TRP A 262 8.91 -67.60 51.75
CA TRP A 262 8.85 -68.35 53.01
C TRP A 262 9.76 -69.58 52.87
N PRO A 263 10.39 -70.04 53.97
CA PRO A 263 11.36 -71.14 53.99
C PRO A 263 10.76 -72.49 53.63
#